data_AF-A0A8S3YU04-F1
#
_entry.id   AF-A0A8S3YU04-F1
#
_cell.length_a   1.000
_cell.length_b   1.000
_cell.length_c   1.000
_cell.angle_alpha   90.00
_cell.angle_beta   90.00
_cell.angle_gamma   90.00
#
_symmetry.space_group_name_H-M   'P 1'
#
loop_
_entity.id
_entity.type
_entity.pdbx_description
1 polymer ?
#
loop_
_entity_poly.entity_id
_entity_poly.type
_entity_poly.pdbx_seq_one_letter_code
_entity_poly.pdbx_strand_id
1 'polypeptide(L)'
;VLKLQAAIKYDEEDLSWVKCLVDQCPSDDPDTEINLGCLLFKEKRYEEACVKFIGAMRMVGYKADLSYNIALCHYMLKQYAPALYHITDITERGIQEHPELNVGVTTEGIVVRSVGNSQTLHETALVEAFNLKAAVEYQLKNYNAAVEALTDLPPRSEVELDAVTLHNQALMNMENSPTQGFTKLQFLLQQNSFPPETFGNLLLLYVKYENHDLAADVLAENVHLTHKYLTL
;
A
#
# COMPACT_ATOMS: atom_id res chain seq x y z
N VAL A 1 8.09 -7.77 24.31
CA VAL A 1 9.49 -7.54 23.88
C VAL A 1 9.80 -8.30 22.59
N LEU A 2 9.60 -9.63 22.54
CA LEU A 2 9.82 -10.45 21.33
C LEU A 2 9.00 -9.99 20.10
N LYS A 3 7.71 -9.64 20.28
CA LYS A 3 6.84 -9.13 19.19
C LYS A 3 7.37 -7.84 18.55
N LEU A 4 7.82 -6.89 19.38
CA LEU A 4 8.41 -5.63 18.91
C LEU A 4 9.75 -5.88 18.21
N GLN A 5 10.56 -6.81 18.70
CA GLN A 5 11.80 -7.22 18.05
C GLN A 5 11.54 -7.90 16.70
N ALA A 6 10.49 -8.73 16.60
CA ALA A 6 10.07 -9.33 15.33
C ALA A 6 9.61 -8.26 14.34
N ALA A 7 8.81 -7.27 14.77
CA ALA A 7 8.40 -6.16 13.92
C ALA A 7 9.58 -5.31 13.41
N ILE A 8 10.56 -5.02 14.27
CA ILE A 8 11.79 -4.30 13.87
C ILE A 8 12.59 -5.13 12.86
N LYS A 9 12.78 -6.43 13.13
CA LYS A 9 13.52 -7.32 12.21
C LYS A 9 12.80 -7.57 10.88
N TYR A 10 11.48 -7.49 10.89
CA TYR A 10 10.65 -7.57 9.69
C TYR A 10 10.86 -6.35 8.78
N ASP A 11 11.00 -5.16 9.37
CA ASP A 11 11.32 -3.94 8.64
C ASP A 11 12.77 -3.95 8.10
N GLU A 12 13.70 -4.56 8.84
CA GLU A 12 15.10 -4.78 8.42
C GLU A 12 15.29 -5.89 7.35
N GLU A 13 14.20 -6.50 6.85
CA GLU A 13 14.22 -7.63 5.89
C GLU A 13 14.96 -8.90 6.40
N ASP A 14 15.24 -9.04 7.70
CA ASP A 14 15.89 -10.23 8.30
C ASP A 14 14.86 -11.32 8.66
N LEU A 15 14.32 -11.96 7.61
CA LEU A 15 13.24 -12.94 7.72
C LEU A 15 13.62 -14.19 8.55
N SER A 16 14.91 -14.54 8.60
CA SER A 16 15.40 -15.69 9.37
C SER A 16 15.26 -15.45 10.87
N TRP A 17 15.57 -14.24 11.33
CA TRP A 17 15.40 -13.85 12.72
C TRP A 17 13.93 -13.66 13.09
N VAL A 18 13.12 -13.08 12.21
CA VAL A 18 11.67 -12.94 12.43
C VAL A 18 11.04 -14.31 12.71
N LYS A 19 11.36 -15.31 11.87
CA LYS A 19 10.85 -16.67 12.04
C LYS A 19 11.22 -17.28 13.39
N CYS A 20 12.49 -17.16 13.79
CA CYS A 20 12.96 -17.67 15.07
C CYS A 20 12.25 -17.02 16.28
N LEU A 21 11.92 -15.72 16.18
CA LEU A 21 11.22 -14.98 17.24
C LEU A 21 9.71 -15.32 17.27
N VAL A 22 9.09 -15.51 16.11
CA VAL A 22 7.67 -15.90 16.00
C VAL A 22 7.44 -17.32 16.50
N ASP A 23 8.35 -18.26 16.21
CA ASP A 23 8.28 -19.66 16.66
C ASP A 23 8.38 -19.80 18.19
N GLN A 24 8.89 -18.78 18.88
CA GLN A 24 8.97 -18.72 20.35
C GLN A 24 7.71 -18.14 21.00
N CYS A 25 6.76 -17.63 20.21
CA CYS A 25 5.52 -17.04 20.72
C CYS A 25 4.41 -18.10 20.85
N PRO A 26 3.45 -17.94 21.78
CA PRO A 26 2.34 -18.87 21.94
C PRO A 26 1.49 -18.96 20.65
N SER A 27 1.09 -20.16 20.27
CA SER A 27 0.28 -20.41 19.07
C SER A 27 -1.20 -20.03 19.23
N ASP A 28 -1.64 -19.77 20.46
CA ASP A 28 -2.99 -19.32 20.82
C ASP A 28 -3.11 -17.79 20.91
N ASP A 29 -2.04 -17.06 20.57
CA ASP A 29 -1.99 -15.61 20.56
C ASP A 29 -2.26 -15.08 19.14
N PRO A 30 -3.29 -14.25 18.93
CA PRO A 30 -3.64 -13.75 17.61
C PRO A 30 -2.51 -12.94 16.97
N ASP A 31 -1.71 -12.22 17.77
CA ASP A 31 -0.56 -11.48 17.26
C ASP A 31 0.51 -12.41 16.65
N THR A 32 0.66 -13.63 17.16
CA THR A 32 1.56 -14.64 16.59
C THR A 32 1.09 -15.05 15.19
N GLU A 33 -0.22 -15.30 15.03
CA GLU A 33 -0.81 -15.64 13.72
C GLU A 33 -0.66 -14.48 12.74
N ILE A 34 -0.85 -13.24 13.17
CA ILE A 34 -0.66 -12.04 12.34
C ILE A 34 0.80 -11.94 11.88
N ASN A 35 1.76 -12.03 12.80
CA ASN A 35 3.18 -11.94 12.47
C ASN A 35 3.62 -13.06 11.52
N LEU A 36 3.10 -14.28 11.70
CA LEU A 36 3.34 -15.40 10.80
C LEU A 36 2.72 -15.15 9.41
N GLY A 37 1.52 -14.58 9.36
CA GLY A 37 0.91 -14.14 8.11
C GLY A 37 1.77 -13.12 7.36
N CYS A 38 2.29 -12.10 8.06
CA CYS A 38 3.20 -11.10 7.49
C CYS A 38 4.49 -11.71 6.94
N LEU A 39 5.08 -12.67 7.66
CA LEU A 39 6.27 -13.41 7.24
C LEU A 39 6.00 -14.22 5.97
N LEU A 40 4.92 -15.01 5.95
CA LEU A 40 4.49 -15.80 4.80
C LEU A 40 4.22 -14.91 3.58
N PHE A 41 3.64 -13.73 3.81
CA PHE A 41 3.40 -12.76 2.75
C PHE A 41 4.72 -12.28 2.11
N LYS A 42 5.74 -11.96 2.91
CA LYS A 42 7.08 -11.59 2.40
C LYS A 42 7.76 -12.74 1.66
N GLU A 43 7.53 -13.99 2.09
CA GLU A 43 7.98 -15.20 1.38
C GLU A 43 7.17 -15.48 0.09
N LYS A 44 6.25 -14.61 -0.30
CA LYS A 44 5.33 -14.75 -1.46
C LYS A 44 4.37 -15.94 -1.35
N ARG A 45 4.15 -16.46 -0.15
CA ARG A 45 3.24 -17.58 0.16
C ARG A 45 1.86 -17.04 0.54
N TYR A 46 1.22 -16.36 -0.42
CA TYR A 46 0.03 -15.54 -0.15
C TYR A 46 -1.19 -16.34 0.30
N GLU A 47 -1.38 -17.57 -0.18
CA GLU A 47 -2.49 -18.42 0.26
C GLU A 47 -2.38 -18.77 1.75
N GLU A 48 -1.18 -19.16 2.19
CA GLU A 48 -0.93 -19.50 3.59
C GLU A 48 -0.99 -18.25 4.49
N ALA A 49 -0.47 -17.12 4.01
CA ALA A 49 -0.60 -15.83 4.69
C ALA A 49 -2.08 -15.45 4.91
N CYS A 50 -2.91 -15.62 3.86
CA CYS A 50 -4.34 -15.36 3.93
C CYS A 50 -5.04 -16.22 5.00
N VAL A 51 -4.72 -17.52 5.07
CA VAL A 51 -5.25 -18.42 6.10
C VAL A 51 -4.89 -17.92 7.50
N LYS A 52 -3.67 -17.42 7.71
CA LYS A 52 -3.22 -16.87 8.99
C LYS A 52 -3.98 -15.61 9.39
N PHE A 53 -4.18 -14.66 8.47
CA PHE A 53 -4.94 -13.45 8.75
C PHE A 53 -6.42 -13.74 9.02
N ILE A 54 -7.04 -14.68 8.28
CA ILE A 54 -8.41 -15.13 8.55
C ILE A 54 -8.51 -15.80 9.93
N GLY A 55 -7.51 -16.61 10.30
CA GLY A 55 -7.42 -17.24 11.63
C GLY A 55 -7.39 -16.21 12.74
N ALA A 56 -6.48 -15.22 12.64
CA ALA A 56 -6.38 -14.12 13.58
C ALA A 56 -7.69 -13.32 13.69
N MET A 57 -8.33 -12.97 12.57
CA MET A 57 -9.59 -12.22 12.54
C MET A 57 -10.75 -13.00 13.20
N ARG A 58 -10.76 -14.35 13.12
CA ARG A 58 -11.74 -15.18 13.85
C ARG A 58 -11.54 -15.13 15.37
N MET A 59 -10.31 -14.94 15.84
CA MET A 59 -9.99 -14.91 17.27
C MET A 59 -10.29 -13.55 17.91
N VAL A 60 -9.93 -12.45 17.23
CA VAL A 60 -10.06 -11.08 17.78
C VAL A 60 -11.32 -10.36 17.32
N GLY A 61 -12.07 -10.95 16.38
CA GLY A 61 -13.17 -10.29 15.69
C GLY A 61 -12.68 -9.40 14.55
N TYR A 62 -13.60 -8.62 14.00
CA TYR A 62 -13.29 -7.74 12.87
C TYR A 62 -12.23 -6.70 13.24
N LYS A 63 -11.25 -6.55 12.36
CA LYS A 63 -10.22 -5.51 12.40
C LYS A 63 -9.89 -5.08 10.96
N ALA A 64 -9.85 -3.77 10.71
CA ALA A 64 -9.71 -3.22 9.36
C ALA A 64 -8.34 -3.55 8.74
N ASP A 65 -7.26 -3.51 9.53
CA ASP A 65 -5.91 -3.92 9.14
C ASP A 65 -5.84 -5.41 8.73
N LEU A 66 -6.52 -6.30 9.44
CA LEU A 66 -6.61 -7.71 9.06
C LEU A 66 -7.43 -7.92 7.78
N SER A 67 -8.55 -7.21 7.64
CA SER A 67 -9.33 -7.24 6.40
C SER A 67 -8.50 -6.74 5.22
N TYR A 68 -7.70 -5.69 5.42
CA TYR A 68 -6.77 -5.17 4.41
C TYR A 68 -5.71 -6.21 4.04
N ASN A 69 -5.08 -6.85 5.03
CA ASN A 69 -4.07 -7.89 4.79
C ASN A 69 -4.65 -9.07 3.99
N ILE A 70 -5.89 -9.47 4.27
CA ILE A 70 -6.61 -10.50 3.49
C ILE A 70 -6.87 -10.01 2.06
N ALA A 71 -7.34 -8.77 1.88
CA ALA A 71 -7.56 -8.17 0.57
C ALA A 71 -6.25 -8.15 -0.25
N LEU A 72 -5.14 -7.79 0.40
CA LEU A 72 -3.83 -7.74 -0.22
C LEU A 72 -3.35 -9.13 -0.64
N CYS A 73 -3.54 -10.17 0.17
CA CYS A 73 -3.28 -11.55 -0.23
C CYS A 73 -4.06 -11.93 -1.50
N HIS A 74 -5.35 -11.61 -1.56
CA HIS A 74 -6.18 -11.88 -2.73
C HIS A 74 -5.72 -11.09 -3.96
N TYR A 75 -5.34 -9.83 -3.81
CA TYR A 75 -4.74 -9.03 -4.88
C TYR A 75 -3.47 -9.69 -5.44
N MET A 76 -2.55 -10.12 -4.57
CA MET A 76 -1.33 -10.80 -4.99
C MET A 76 -1.59 -12.14 -5.72
N LEU A 77 -2.69 -12.82 -5.38
CA LEU A 77 -3.18 -14.01 -6.06
C LEU A 77 -4.01 -13.71 -7.33
N LYS A 78 -4.15 -12.43 -7.71
CA LYS A 78 -5.00 -11.95 -8.82
C LYS A 78 -6.48 -12.31 -8.67
N GLN A 79 -6.92 -12.52 -7.44
CA GLN A 79 -8.31 -12.78 -7.07
C GLN A 79 -9.00 -11.46 -6.75
N TYR A 80 -9.29 -10.67 -7.79
CA TYR A 80 -9.75 -9.28 -7.62
C TYR A 80 -11.13 -9.17 -6.98
N ALA A 81 -12.06 -10.08 -7.25
CA ALA A 81 -13.41 -10.02 -6.66
C ALA A 81 -13.38 -10.18 -5.12
N PRO A 82 -12.69 -11.20 -4.55
CA PRO A 82 -12.46 -11.27 -3.11
C PRO A 82 -11.71 -10.05 -2.54
N ALA A 83 -10.69 -9.55 -3.24
CA ALA A 83 -9.97 -8.35 -2.79
C ALA A 83 -10.92 -7.13 -2.68
N LEU A 84 -11.73 -6.88 -3.70
CA LEU A 84 -12.71 -5.80 -3.72
C LEU A 84 -13.78 -5.97 -2.64
N TYR A 85 -14.21 -7.20 -2.34
CA TYR A 85 -15.14 -7.44 -1.23
C TYR A 85 -14.61 -6.91 0.10
N HIS A 86 -13.36 -7.25 0.45
CA HIS A 86 -12.74 -6.78 1.69
C HIS A 86 -12.49 -5.27 1.69
N ILE A 87 -12.08 -4.69 0.55
CA ILE A 87 -11.92 -3.25 0.38
C ILE A 87 -13.25 -2.52 0.61
N THR A 88 -14.35 -3.02 0.05
CA THR A 88 -15.69 -2.45 0.23
C THR A 88 -16.11 -2.53 1.69
N ASP A 89 -15.93 -3.67 2.36
CA ASP A 89 -16.30 -3.81 3.78
C ASP A 89 -15.50 -2.86 4.70
N ILE A 90 -14.21 -2.64 4.44
CA ILE A 90 -13.40 -1.61 5.13
C ILE A 90 -13.96 -0.22 4.87
N THR A 91 -14.26 0.09 3.61
CA THR A 91 -14.72 1.42 3.19
C THR A 91 -16.09 1.75 3.79
N GLU A 92 -17.06 0.84 3.71
CA GLU A 92 -18.41 1.02 4.24
C GLU A 92 -18.39 1.23 5.76
N ARG A 93 -17.59 0.45 6.49
CA ARG A 93 -17.41 0.63 7.94
C ARG A 93 -16.74 1.95 8.26
N GLY A 94 -15.67 2.32 7.54
CA GLY A 94 -14.99 3.59 7.75
C GLY A 94 -15.92 4.79 7.54
N ILE A 95 -16.77 4.76 6.50
CA ILE A 95 -17.78 5.81 6.26
C ILE A 95 -18.84 5.83 7.36
N GLN A 96 -19.33 4.67 7.78
CA GLN A 96 -20.42 4.56 8.76
C GLN A 96 -19.97 4.91 10.18
N GLU A 97 -18.79 4.43 10.59
CA GLU A 97 -18.26 4.56 11.95
C GLU A 97 -17.50 5.88 12.15
N HIS A 98 -16.90 6.41 11.08
CA HIS A 98 -16.05 7.60 11.10
C HIS A 98 -16.38 8.63 10.01
N PRO A 99 -17.61 9.18 9.99
CA PRO A 99 -18.02 10.18 9.01
C PRO A 99 -17.14 11.45 9.02
N GLU A 100 -16.46 11.73 10.13
CA GLU A 100 -15.50 12.83 10.26
C GLU A 100 -14.26 12.70 9.35
N LEU A 101 -13.98 11.52 8.80
CA LEU A 101 -12.88 11.29 7.86
C LEU A 101 -13.17 11.76 6.44
N ASN A 102 -14.41 12.19 6.14
CA ASN A 102 -14.80 12.84 4.88
C ASN A 102 -14.40 12.05 3.61
N VAL A 103 -14.51 10.72 3.65
CA VAL A 103 -14.32 9.84 2.49
C VAL A 103 -15.26 10.25 1.36
N GLY A 104 -14.77 10.33 0.12
CA GLY A 104 -15.56 10.65 -1.07
C GLY A 104 -15.94 12.13 -1.25
N VAL A 105 -15.72 12.98 -0.23
CA VAL A 105 -16.20 14.37 -0.25
C VAL A 105 -15.46 15.23 -1.28
N THR A 106 -14.20 14.91 -1.57
CA THR A 106 -13.41 15.58 -2.64
C THR A 106 -13.99 15.28 -4.03
N THR A 107 -14.46 14.05 -4.27
CA THR A 107 -15.09 13.63 -5.54
C THR A 107 -16.40 14.40 -5.78
N GLU A 108 -17.12 14.76 -4.72
CA GLU A 108 -18.31 15.62 -4.77
C GLU A 108 -17.98 17.11 -5.00
N GLY A 109 -16.69 17.48 -5.12
CA GLY A 109 -16.24 18.86 -5.36
C GLY A 109 -16.26 19.76 -4.11
N ILE A 110 -16.40 19.17 -2.92
CA ILE A 110 -16.43 19.90 -1.66
C ILE A 110 -15.01 19.97 -1.09
N VAL A 111 -14.48 21.18 -0.94
CA VAL A 111 -13.16 21.40 -0.34
C VAL A 111 -13.28 21.35 1.18
N VAL A 112 -12.80 20.25 1.78
CA VAL A 112 -12.75 20.07 3.24
C VAL A 112 -11.32 20.26 3.72
N ARG A 113 -11.17 20.60 5.01
CA ARG A 113 -9.86 20.67 5.65
C ARG A 113 -9.23 19.28 5.73
N SER A 114 -7.89 19.27 5.75
CA SER A 114 -7.14 18.04 5.99
C SER A 114 -7.59 17.38 7.29
N VAL A 115 -7.78 16.06 7.26
CA VAL A 115 -8.00 15.22 8.46
C VAL A 115 -6.70 14.83 9.15
N GLY A 116 -5.56 15.11 8.52
CA GLY A 116 -4.22 14.73 8.98
C GLY A 116 -4.00 13.22 9.04
N ASN A 117 -2.83 12.81 9.54
CA ASN A 117 -2.51 11.40 9.81
C ASN A 117 -2.91 11.03 11.25
N SER A 118 -4.21 11.07 11.52
CA SER A 118 -4.77 10.76 12.83
C SER A 118 -4.70 9.27 13.15
N GLN A 119 -4.73 8.92 14.45
CA GLN A 119 -4.81 7.53 14.90
C GLN A 119 -6.07 6.85 14.34
N THR A 120 -7.21 7.55 14.35
CA THR A 120 -8.45 7.05 13.76
C THR A 120 -8.28 6.71 12.29
N LEU A 121 -7.68 7.60 11.49
CA LEU A 121 -7.44 7.33 10.06
C LEU A 121 -6.61 6.06 9.88
N HIS A 122 -5.56 5.88 10.69
CA HIS A 122 -4.74 4.67 10.66
C HIS A 122 -5.53 3.42 11.04
N GLU A 123 -6.30 3.44 12.12
CA GLU A 123 -7.08 2.29 12.61
C GLU A 123 -8.17 1.85 11.63
N THR A 124 -8.70 2.77 10.81
CA THR A 124 -9.68 2.43 9.78
C THR A 124 -9.10 1.72 8.54
N ALA A 125 -7.78 1.74 8.35
CA ALA A 125 -7.11 1.22 7.14
C ALA A 125 -7.66 1.78 5.81
N LEU A 126 -8.31 2.95 5.82
CA LEU A 126 -8.95 3.54 4.64
C LEU A 126 -7.92 3.92 3.57
N VAL A 127 -6.77 4.46 3.99
CA VAL A 127 -5.70 4.87 3.07
C VAL A 127 -5.19 3.66 2.30
N GLU A 128 -4.92 2.58 3.02
CA GLU A 128 -4.46 1.31 2.50
C GLU A 128 -5.49 0.68 1.55
N ALA A 129 -6.77 0.65 1.96
CA ALA A 129 -7.86 0.10 1.16
C ALA A 129 -8.07 0.85 -0.16
N PHE A 130 -8.07 2.19 -0.14
CA PHE A 130 -8.24 2.99 -1.37
C PHE A 130 -7.04 2.92 -2.30
N ASN A 131 -5.81 2.88 -1.77
CA ASN A 131 -4.63 2.64 -2.60
C ASN A 131 -4.69 1.26 -3.28
N LEU A 132 -5.12 0.22 -2.55
CA LEU A 132 -5.30 -1.11 -3.12
C LEU A 132 -6.44 -1.15 -4.14
N LYS A 133 -7.54 -0.44 -3.89
CA LYS A 133 -8.64 -0.26 -4.86
C LYS A 133 -8.11 0.35 -6.15
N ALA A 134 -7.35 1.45 -6.05
CA ALA A 134 -6.74 2.10 -7.21
C ALA A 134 -5.83 1.13 -7.99
N ALA A 135 -5.01 0.34 -7.29
CA ALA A 135 -4.16 -0.67 -7.92
C ALA A 135 -4.97 -1.78 -8.63
N VAL A 136 -6.02 -2.31 -7.99
CA VAL A 136 -6.92 -3.31 -8.59
C VAL A 136 -7.57 -2.76 -9.86
N GLU A 137 -8.17 -1.58 -9.79
CA GLU A 137 -8.84 -0.95 -10.93
C GLU A 137 -7.85 -0.67 -12.07
N TYR A 138 -6.63 -0.24 -11.74
CA TYR A 138 -5.58 -0.06 -12.73
C TYR A 138 -5.21 -1.37 -13.43
N GLN A 139 -5.06 -2.48 -12.69
CA GLN A 139 -4.81 -3.80 -13.28
C GLN A 139 -5.95 -4.26 -14.20
N LEU A 140 -7.18 -3.89 -13.87
CA LEU A 140 -8.37 -4.14 -14.68
C LEU A 140 -8.53 -3.16 -15.85
N LYS A 141 -7.61 -2.19 -16.01
CA LYS A 141 -7.62 -1.11 -17.01
C LYS A 141 -8.80 -0.15 -16.87
N ASN A 142 -9.39 -0.08 -15.68
CA ASN A 142 -10.43 0.87 -15.31
C ASN A 142 -9.80 2.15 -14.77
N TYR A 143 -9.05 2.87 -15.61
CA TYR A 143 -8.23 4.01 -15.16
C TYR A 143 -9.04 5.12 -14.48
N ASN A 144 -10.27 5.38 -14.95
CA ASN A 144 -11.16 6.35 -14.29
C ASN A 144 -11.53 5.93 -12.87
N ALA A 145 -11.84 4.65 -12.65
CA ALA A 145 -12.13 4.12 -11.32
C ALA A 145 -10.90 4.10 -10.42
N ALA A 146 -9.71 3.91 -11.00
CA ALA A 146 -8.45 4.02 -10.26
C ALA A 146 -8.17 5.46 -9.80
N VAL A 147 -8.44 6.46 -10.65
CA VAL A 147 -8.36 7.88 -10.29
C VAL A 147 -9.40 8.21 -9.20
N GLU A 148 -10.65 7.79 -9.39
CA GLU A 148 -11.75 8.02 -8.43
C GLU A 148 -11.42 7.43 -7.06
N ALA A 149 -10.86 6.22 -7.00
CA ALA A 149 -10.43 5.63 -5.74
C ALA A 149 -9.39 6.49 -4.99
N LEU A 150 -8.52 7.21 -5.69
CA LEU A 150 -7.55 8.12 -5.07
C LEU A 150 -8.16 9.47 -4.70
N THR A 151 -9.21 9.92 -5.38
CA THR A 151 -9.93 11.15 -5.00
C THR A 151 -10.87 10.93 -3.83
N ASP A 152 -11.36 9.70 -3.65
CA ASP A 152 -12.21 9.30 -2.52
C ASP A 152 -11.46 9.16 -1.19
N LEU A 153 -10.12 9.15 -1.22
CA LEU A 153 -9.29 9.13 -0.01
C LEU A 153 -9.68 10.26 0.95
N PRO A 154 -9.65 10.01 2.28
CA PRO A 154 -9.77 11.06 3.28
C PRO A 154 -8.85 12.26 2.96
N PRO A 155 -9.39 13.49 2.96
CA PRO A 155 -8.66 14.65 2.46
C PRO A 155 -7.45 14.93 3.35
N ARG A 156 -6.26 14.96 2.74
CA ARG A 156 -4.99 15.26 3.40
C ARG A 156 -4.21 16.27 2.58
N SER A 157 -3.40 17.09 3.23
CA SER A 157 -2.48 17.96 2.49
C SER A 157 -1.37 17.13 1.83
N GLU A 158 -0.76 17.65 0.77
CA GLU A 158 0.24 16.90 0.01
C GLU A 158 1.45 16.48 0.86
N VAL A 159 1.83 17.29 1.86
CA VAL A 159 2.93 16.98 2.79
C VAL A 159 2.60 15.88 3.81
N GLU A 160 1.32 15.53 3.95
CA GLU A 160 0.85 14.48 4.85
C GLU A 160 0.65 13.14 4.11
N LEU A 161 0.76 13.13 2.79
CA LEU A 161 0.57 11.91 2.00
C LEU A 161 1.71 10.93 2.25
N ASP A 162 1.34 9.67 2.44
CA ASP A 162 2.28 8.57 2.48
C ASP A 162 2.86 8.29 1.09
N ALA A 163 3.99 7.59 1.08
CA ALA A 163 4.76 7.36 -0.14
C ALA A 163 3.98 6.55 -1.18
N VAL A 164 3.08 5.65 -0.75
CA VAL A 164 2.25 4.83 -1.64
C VAL A 164 1.17 5.69 -2.29
N THR A 165 0.43 6.49 -1.53
CA THR A 165 -0.54 7.43 -2.09
C THR A 165 0.13 8.43 -3.03
N LEU A 166 1.27 8.99 -2.65
CA LEU A 166 1.98 9.94 -3.51
C LEU A 166 2.44 9.30 -4.83
N HIS A 167 2.95 8.06 -4.78
CA HIS A 167 3.32 7.28 -5.95
C HIS A 167 2.12 7.03 -6.86
N ASN A 168 1.02 6.51 -6.30
CA ASN A 168 -0.19 6.19 -7.06
C ASN A 168 -0.80 7.45 -7.70
N GLN A 169 -0.87 8.56 -6.96
CA GLN A 169 -1.33 9.83 -7.50
C GLN A 169 -0.45 10.34 -8.64
N ALA A 170 0.88 10.13 -8.57
CA ALA A 170 1.78 10.48 -9.64
C ALA A 170 1.48 9.68 -10.92
N LEU A 171 1.31 8.36 -10.80
CA LEU A 171 1.00 7.49 -11.93
C LEU A 171 -0.36 7.82 -12.57
N MET A 172 -1.40 7.96 -11.75
CA MET A 172 -2.77 8.18 -12.24
C MET A 172 -2.94 9.54 -12.92
N ASN A 173 -2.06 10.51 -12.64
CA ASN A 173 -2.13 11.85 -13.22
C ASN A 173 -1.10 12.12 -14.33
N MET A 174 -0.38 11.10 -14.81
CA MET A 174 0.64 11.28 -15.86
C MET A 174 0.07 11.87 -17.16
N GLU A 175 -1.16 11.53 -17.54
CA GLU A 175 -1.79 12.04 -18.76
C GLU A 175 -2.20 13.52 -18.64
N ASN A 176 -2.64 13.94 -17.44
CA ASN A 176 -3.13 15.29 -17.19
C ASN A 176 -2.00 16.26 -16.80
N SER A 177 -1.00 15.80 -16.06
CA SER A 177 0.05 16.65 -15.46
C SER A 177 1.37 15.87 -15.31
N PRO A 178 2.03 15.52 -16.43
CA PRO A 178 3.24 14.68 -16.41
C PRO A 178 4.38 15.30 -15.60
N THR A 179 4.56 16.62 -15.66
CA THR A 179 5.60 17.33 -14.90
C THR A 179 5.45 17.13 -13.38
N GLN A 180 4.22 17.19 -12.87
CA GLN A 180 3.96 16.95 -11.46
C GLN A 180 4.19 15.47 -11.09
N GLY A 181 3.77 14.54 -11.96
CA GLY A 181 4.02 13.12 -11.77
C GLY A 181 5.51 12.79 -11.68
N PHE A 182 6.32 13.31 -12.61
CA PHE A 182 7.78 13.15 -12.55
C PHE A 182 8.39 13.76 -11.29
N THR A 183 7.95 14.96 -10.89
CA THR A 183 8.44 15.61 -9.67
C THR A 183 8.17 14.76 -8.43
N LYS A 184 6.96 14.19 -8.31
CA LYS A 184 6.59 13.31 -7.20
C LYS A 184 7.43 12.03 -7.16
N LEU A 185 7.62 11.37 -8.31
CA LEU A 185 8.40 10.14 -8.40
C LEU A 185 9.90 10.38 -8.12
N GLN A 186 10.46 11.49 -8.59
CA GLN A 186 11.83 11.89 -8.27
C GLN A 186 11.99 12.19 -6.77
N PHE A 187 11.03 12.91 -6.18
CA PHE A 187 11.02 13.18 -4.74
C PHE A 187 11.00 11.89 -3.92
N LEU A 188 10.17 10.91 -4.32
CA LEU A 188 10.11 9.59 -3.67
C LEU A 188 11.45 8.84 -3.73
N LEU A 189 12.14 8.90 -4.88
CA LEU A 189 13.45 8.24 -5.04
C LEU A 189 14.54 8.82 -4.12
N GLN A 190 14.37 10.05 -3.65
CA GLN A 190 15.28 10.69 -2.68
C GLN A 190 14.96 10.34 -1.23
N GLN A 191 13.85 9.65 -0.95
CA GLN A 191 13.47 9.28 0.41
C GLN A 191 14.19 8.00 0.87
N ASN A 192 14.35 7.86 2.19
CA ASN A 192 14.93 6.65 2.80
C ASN A 192 14.09 5.40 2.54
N SER A 193 12.77 5.56 2.38
CA SER A 193 11.83 4.48 2.07
C SER A 193 10.82 4.97 1.04
N PHE A 194 10.60 4.16 0.01
CA PHE A 194 9.67 4.44 -1.08
C PHE A 194 9.11 3.11 -1.63
N PRO A 195 7.95 3.14 -2.32
CA PRO A 195 7.40 1.96 -2.95
C PRO A 195 8.38 1.38 -3.98
N PRO A 196 8.68 0.07 -3.96
CA PRO A 196 9.71 -0.53 -4.81
C PRO A 196 9.44 -0.31 -6.32
N GLU A 197 8.17 -0.16 -6.70
CA GLU A 197 7.73 0.11 -8.06
C GLU A 197 8.13 1.52 -8.56
N THR A 198 8.45 2.46 -7.65
CA THR A 198 8.81 3.86 -7.99
C THR A 198 9.94 3.95 -8.99
N PHE A 199 11.02 3.20 -8.75
CA PHE A 199 12.20 3.27 -9.62
C PHE A 199 11.90 2.74 -11.03
N GLY A 200 11.29 1.55 -11.12
CA GLY A 200 10.93 0.96 -12.41
C GLY A 200 9.90 1.80 -13.18
N ASN A 201 8.85 2.28 -12.49
CA ASN A 201 7.83 3.10 -13.11
C ASN A 201 8.37 4.44 -13.60
N LEU A 202 9.27 5.09 -12.85
CA LEU A 202 9.91 6.33 -13.28
C LEU A 202 10.69 6.14 -14.59
N LEU A 203 11.50 5.08 -14.67
CA LEU A 203 12.26 4.76 -15.88
C LEU A 203 11.34 4.47 -17.08
N LEU A 204 10.30 3.65 -16.87
CA LEU A 204 9.31 3.33 -17.91
C LEU A 204 8.58 4.59 -18.39
N LEU A 205 8.24 5.51 -17.48
CA LEU A 205 7.60 6.77 -17.82
C LEU A 205 8.55 7.70 -18.58
N TYR A 206 9.82 7.80 -18.21
CA TYR A 206 10.76 8.57 -19.02
C TYR A 206 10.87 8.05 -20.44
N VAL A 207 10.95 6.72 -20.62
CA VAL A 207 10.94 6.12 -21.95
C VAL A 207 9.63 6.40 -22.68
N LYS A 208 8.47 6.25 -22.02
CA LYS A 208 7.14 6.53 -22.60
C LYS A 208 7.01 7.98 -23.09
N TYR A 209 7.63 8.94 -22.41
CA TYR A 209 7.61 10.37 -22.75
C TYR A 209 8.87 10.83 -23.51
N GLU A 210 9.63 9.88 -24.07
CA GLU A 210 10.82 10.13 -24.91
C GLU A 210 11.99 10.86 -24.21
N ASN A 211 11.99 10.90 -22.87
CA ASN A 211 13.01 11.50 -22.03
C ASN A 211 14.17 10.53 -21.75
N HIS A 212 14.82 10.03 -22.81
CA HIS A 212 15.83 8.97 -22.72
C HIS A 212 17.07 9.36 -21.92
N ASP A 213 17.51 10.63 -22.00
CA ASP A 213 18.66 11.13 -21.26
C ASP A 213 18.41 11.09 -19.75
N LEU A 214 17.23 11.53 -19.30
CA LEU A 214 16.84 11.46 -17.88
C LEU A 214 16.71 10.02 -17.38
N ALA A 215 16.24 9.10 -18.23
CA ALA A 215 16.21 7.68 -17.89
C ALA A 215 17.63 7.12 -17.70
N ALA A 216 18.58 7.50 -18.57
CA ALA A 216 19.97 7.08 -18.47
C ALA A 216 20.66 7.65 -17.23
N ASP A 217 20.46 8.93 -16.92
CA ASP A 217 21.01 9.59 -15.74
C ASP A 217 20.50 8.93 -14.44
N VAL A 218 19.18 8.76 -14.32
CA VAL A 218 18.57 8.13 -13.13
C VAL A 218 19.06 6.68 -12.96
N LEU A 219 19.21 5.93 -14.06
CA LEU A 219 19.75 4.57 -14.00
C LEU A 219 21.23 4.54 -13.56
N ALA A 220 22.04 5.49 -14.04
CA ALA A 220 23.46 5.61 -13.73
C ALA A 220 23.71 6.07 -12.29
N GLU A 221 22.87 6.95 -11.74
CA GLU A 221 22.96 7.41 -10.36
C GLU A 221 22.49 6.35 -9.36
N ASN A 222 21.60 5.44 -9.77
CA ASN A 222 20.94 4.48 -8.91
C ASN A 222 21.27 3.01 -9.25
N VAL A 223 22.52 2.73 -9.64
CA VAL A 223 22.97 1.36 -9.99
C VAL A 223 22.66 0.32 -8.89
N HIS A 224 22.75 0.74 -7.62
CA HIS A 224 22.43 -0.10 -6.47
C HIS A 224 20.95 -0.55 -6.44
N LEU A 225 20.03 0.26 -6.97
CA LEU A 225 18.60 -0.06 -7.09
C LEU A 225 18.30 -0.99 -8.26
N THR A 226 19.08 -0.93 -9.34
CA THR A 226 18.93 -1.78 -10.53
C THR A 226 18.95 -3.26 -10.15
N HIS A 227 19.90 -3.68 -9.32
CA HIS A 227 20.00 -5.06 -8.85
C HIS A 227 18.91 -5.46 -7.85
N LYS A 228 18.29 -4.50 -7.17
CA LYS A 228 17.25 -4.78 -6.16
C LYS A 228 15.86 -4.83 -6.78
N TYR A 229 15.56 -3.95 -7.74
CA TYR A 229 14.20 -3.69 -8.22
C TYR A 229 13.96 -3.98 -9.70
N LEU A 230 15.01 -4.15 -10.52
CA LEU A 230 14.85 -4.39 -11.97
C LEU A 230 15.21 -5.82 -12.42
N THR A 231 15.65 -6.68 -11.49
CA THR A 231 15.86 -8.11 -11.77
C THR A 231 14.53 -8.87 -11.66
N LEU A 232 14.16 -9.54 -12.76
CA LEU A 232 12.98 -10.42 -12.91
C LEU A 232 12.98 -11.62 -11.94
#